data_AF-A0A1H4EGF9-F1
#
_entry.id   AF-A0A1H4EGF9-F1
#
_cell.length_a   1.000
_cell.length_b   1.000
_cell.length_c   1.000
_cell.angle_alpha   90.00
_cell.angle_beta   90.00
_cell.angle_gamma   90.00
#
_symmetry.space_group_name_H-M   'P 1'
#
loop_
_entity.id
_entity.type
_entity.pdbx_description
1 polymer ?
#
loop_
_entity_poly.entity_id
_entity_poly.type
_entity_poly.pdbx_seq_one_letter_code
_entity_poly.pdbx_strand_id
1 'polypeptide(L)'
;MKNLLYLAIAFLVLSACSQASPEEEAAKAAQGYYARLLDNSPEDFLKGRVGADSLPEAYKAQLLKNYQQYMEEMVETHGGIREVRVSENTGYRDTTQNLTYVFLMLCFNDSTQEEVTVPMLNVSGEWKMK
;
A
#
# COMPACT_ATOMS: atom_id res chain seq x y z
N MET A 1 16.27 -34.11 32.32
CA MET A 1 17.07 -33.02 31.69
C MET A 1 16.83 -32.89 30.18
N LYS A 2 16.70 -33.98 29.42
CA LYS A 2 16.30 -33.94 27.98
C LYS A 2 15.00 -33.18 27.72
N ASN A 3 13.97 -33.38 28.55
CA ASN A 3 12.65 -32.73 28.38
C ASN A 3 12.68 -31.21 28.61
N LEU A 4 13.61 -30.70 29.42
CA LEU A 4 13.83 -29.27 29.63
C LEU A 4 14.55 -28.63 28.42
N LEU A 5 15.47 -29.38 27.80
CA LEU A 5 16.19 -28.97 26.60
C LEU A 5 15.24 -28.84 25.39
N TYR A 6 14.29 -29.77 25.23
CA TYR A 6 13.27 -29.67 24.17
C TYR A 6 12.33 -28.47 24.35
N LEU A 7 12.00 -28.11 25.59
CA LEU A 7 11.16 -26.93 25.88
C LEU A 7 11.89 -25.62 25.56
N ALA A 8 13.18 -25.53 25.85
CA ALA A 8 14.01 -24.36 25.54
C ALA A 8 14.23 -24.18 24.02
N ILE A 9 14.40 -25.28 23.28
CA ILE A 9 14.53 -25.25 21.81
C ILE A 9 13.20 -24.85 21.17
N ALA A 10 12.06 -25.32 21.67
CA ALA A 10 10.75 -24.91 21.18
C ALA A 10 10.45 -23.41 21.41
N PHE A 11 11.00 -22.82 22.49
CA PHE A 11 10.84 -21.40 22.79
C PHE A 11 11.73 -20.51 21.89
N LEU A 12 12.92 -20.98 21.51
CA LEU A 12 13.84 -20.25 20.61
C LEU A 12 13.34 -20.16 19.15
N VAL A 13 12.55 -21.14 18.70
CA VAL A 13 12.00 -21.16 17.32
C VAL A 13 10.83 -20.17 17.17
N LEU A 14 10.17 -19.76 18.26
CA LEU A 14 9.05 -18.81 18.23
C LEU A 14 9.47 -17.33 18.17
N SER A 15 10.76 -17.04 18.42
CA SER A 15 11.30 -15.67 18.45
C SER A 15 11.89 -15.18 17.12
N ALA A 16 11.84 -15.98 16.06
CA ALA A 16 12.32 -15.60 14.73
C ALA A 16 11.24 -14.85 13.91
N CYS A 17 10.58 -13.85 14.50
CA CYS A 17 9.88 -12.85 13.69
C CYS A 17 10.94 -11.87 13.18
N SER A 18 11.32 -11.97 11.91
CA SER A 18 12.10 -10.94 11.25
C SER A 18 11.32 -9.62 11.29
N GLN A 19 12.00 -8.53 11.61
CA GLN A 19 11.42 -7.19 11.51
C GLN A 19 11.15 -6.90 10.03
N ALA A 20 9.98 -6.33 9.74
CA ALA A 20 9.61 -6.03 8.36
C ALA A 20 10.60 -5.03 7.73
N SER A 21 10.90 -5.20 6.45
CA SER A 21 11.75 -4.25 5.73
C SER A 21 10.99 -2.93 5.48
N PRO A 22 11.70 -1.80 5.27
CA PRO A 22 11.05 -0.55 4.86
C PRO A 22 10.16 -0.68 3.63
N GLU A 23 10.55 -1.51 2.66
CA GLU A 23 9.78 -1.85 1.47
C GLU A 23 8.48 -2.59 1.83
N GLU A 24 8.55 -3.58 2.72
CA GLU A 24 7.37 -4.33 3.18
C GLU A 24 6.39 -3.44 3.95
N GLU A 25 6.89 -2.58 4.83
CA GLU A 25 6.07 -1.60 5.55
C GLU A 25 5.42 -0.59 4.61
N ALA A 26 6.20 -0.04 3.67
CA ALA A 26 5.70 0.90 2.67
C ALA A 26 4.65 0.25 1.76
N ALA A 27 4.88 -0.99 1.33
CA ALA A 27 3.97 -1.72 0.44
C ALA A 27 2.64 -2.02 1.13
N LYS A 28 2.70 -2.43 2.41
CA LYS A 28 1.50 -2.63 3.23
C LYS A 28 0.70 -1.34 3.41
N ALA A 29 1.38 -0.21 3.64
CA ALA A 29 0.72 1.08 3.73
C ALA A 29 0.07 1.48 2.38
N ALA A 30 0.81 1.36 1.28
CA ALA A 30 0.30 1.66 -0.07
C ALA A 30 -0.93 0.81 -0.42
N GLN A 31 -0.85 -0.51 -0.21
CA GLN A 31 -1.98 -1.42 -0.39
C GLN A 31 -3.18 -0.98 0.45
N GLY A 32 -2.95 -0.62 1.72
CA GLY A 32 -3.99 -0.14 2.62
C GLY A 32 -4.67 1.15 2.14
N TYR A 33 -3.93 2.09 1.56
CA TYR A 33 -4.53 3.29 0.95
C TYR A 33 -5.35 2.94 -0.27
N TYR A 34 -4.81 2.14 -1.19
CA TYR A 34 -5.53 1.72 -2.39
C TYR A 34 -6.81 0.94 -2.06
N ALA A 35 -6.80 0.11 -1.01
CA ALA A 35 -8.00 -0.56 -0.52
C ALA A 35 -9.15 0.41 -0.19
N ARG A 36 -8.85 1.65 0.24
CA ARG A 36 -9.87 2.69 0.48
C ARG A 36 -10.61 3.12 -0.78
N LEU A 37 -10.00 3.02 -1.96
CA LEU A 37 -10.70 3.27 -3.22
C LEU A 37 -11.74 2.19 -3.50
N LEU A 38 -11.46 0.92 -3.15
CA LEU A 38 -12.42 -0.19 -3.27
C LEU A 38 -13.57 -0.04 -2.27
N ASP A 39 -13.29 0.48 -1.07
CA ASP A 39 -14.28 0.78 -0.03
C ASP A 39 -15.09 2.07 -0.29
N ASN A 40 -15.04 2.62 -1.51
CA ASN A 40 -15.68 3.88 -1.90
C ASN A 40 -15.36 5.06 -0.96
N SER A 41 -14.12 5.10 -0.46
CA SER A 41 -13.62 6.06 0.52
C SER A 41 -12.43 6.88 -0.02
N PRO A 42 -12.61 7.67 -1.10
CA PRO A 42 -11.52 8.41 -1.76
C PRO A 42 -10.86 9.48 -0.87
N GLU A 43 -11.55 9.96 0.16
CA GLU A 43 -10.95 10.86 1.15
C GLU A 43 -9.85 10.19 1.98
N ASP A 44 -10.04 8.93 2.35
CA ASP A 44 -9.06 8.19 3.15
C ASP A 44 -7.88 7.74 2.29
N PHE A 45 -8.11 7.48 0.99
CA PHE A 45 -7.02 7.37 0.02
C PHE A 45 -6.20 8.67 -0.05
N LEU A 46 -6.87 9.82 -0.16
CA LEU A 46 -6.21 11.12 -0.25
C LEU A 46 -5.40 11.46 1.01
N LYS A 47 -5.91 11.17 2.21
CA LYS A 47 -5.17 11.35 3.49
C LYS A 47 -3.86 10.54 3.56
N GLY A 48 -3.74 9.51 2.73
CA GLY A 48 -2.52 8.73 2.57
C GLY A 48 -1.41 9.47 1.83
N ARG A 49 -1.69 10.61 1.18
CA ARG A 49 -0.69 11.41 0.46
C ARG A 49 0.06 12.37 1.37
N VAL A 50 1.33 12.58 1.06
CA VAL A 50 2.15 13.63 1.68
C VAL A 50 1.49 14.99 1.43
N GLY A 51 1.32 15.78 2.50
CA GLY A 51 0.78 17.13 2.41
C GLY A 51 -0.73 17.22 2.15
N ALA A 52 -1.46 16.10 2.22
CA ALA A 52 -2.91 16.07 2.01
C ALA A 52 -3.68 17.07 2.89
N ASP A 53 -3.25 17.26 4.14
CA ASP A 53 -3.88 18.18 5.09
C ASP A 53 -3.66 19.67 4.75
N SER A 54 -2.75 19.98 3.83
CA SER A 54 -2.40 21.34 3.44
C SER A 54 -2.99 21.75 2.07
N LEU A 55 -3.76 20.87 1.44
CA LEU A 55 -4.33 21.14 0.12
C LEU A 55 -5.47 22.19 0.20
N PRO A 56 -5.51 23.16 -0.73
CA PRO A 56 -6.67 24.04 -0.85
C PRO A 56 -7.95 23.25 -1.13
N GLU A 57 -9.07 23.63 -0.51
CA GLU A 57 -10.32 22.86 -0.57
C GLU A 57 -10.82 22.64 -2.01
N ALA A 58 -10.72 23.66 -2.87
CA ALA A 58 -11.09 23.52 -4.28
C ALA A 58 -10.23 22.48 -5.01
N TYR A 59 -8.94 22.37 -4.68
CA TYR A 59 -8.05 21.38 -5.27
C TYR A 59 -8.31 19.99 -4.71
N LYS A 60 -8.58 19.87 -3.41
CA LYS A 60 -9.03 18.63 -2.77
C LYS A 60 -10.30 18.09 -3.45
N ALA A 61 -11.30 18.94 -3.66
CA ALA A 61 -12.54 18.56 -4.34
C ALA A 61 -12.29 18.05 -5.78
N GLN A 62 -11.36 18.67 -6.51
CA GLN A 62 -10.99 18.20 -7.84
C GLN A 62 -10.32 16.82 -7.81
N LEU A 63 -9.42 16.56 -6.85
CA LEU A 63 -8.79 15.25 -6.69
C LEU A 63 -9.81 14.17 -6.35
N LEU A 64 -10.72 14.43 -5.42
CA LEU A 64 -11.77 13.49 -5.05
C LEU A 64 -12.68 13.15 -6.23
N LYS A 65 -13.06 14.17 -7.02
CA LYS A 65 -13.82 13.98 -8.26
C LYS A 65 -13.05 13.12 -9.26
N ASN A 66 -11.75 13.37 -9.45
CA ASN A 66 -10.94 12.56 -10.37
C ASN A 66 -10.86 11.09 -9.92
N TYR A 67 -10.74 10.83 -8.61
CA TYR A 67 -10.72 9.46 -8.10
C TYR A 67 -12.04 8.73 -8.32
N GLN A 68 -13.17 9.43 -8.14
CA GLN A 68 -14.49 8.87 -8.45
C GLN A 68 -14.62 8.52 -9.92
N GLN A 69 -14.26 9.45 -10.80
CA GLN A 69 -14.30 9.23 -12.25
C GLN A 69 -13.39 8.07 -12.69
N TYR A 70 -12.20 7.95 -12.10
CA TYR A 70 -11.32 6.81 -12.34
C TYR A 70 -11.98 5.48 -11.93
N MET A 71 -12.60 5.41 -10.76
CA MET A 71 -13.27 4.17 -10.31
C MET A 71 -14.47 3.82 -11.19
N GLU A 72 -15.24 4.82 -11.65
CA GLU A 72 -16.32 4.63 -12.62
C GLU A 72 -15.78 4.08 -13.95
N GLU A 73 -14.69 4.64 -14.45
CA GLU A 73 -14.02 4.15 -15.66
C GLU A 73 -13.55 2.69 -15.48
N MET A 74 -12.94 2.34 -14.36
CA MET A 74 -12.53 0.95 -14.08
C MET A 74 -13.71 -0.02 -14.03
N VAL A 75 -14.89 0.44 -13.58
CA VAL A 75 -16.12 -0.36 -13.63
C VAL A 75 -16.59 -0.56 -15.08
N GLU A 76 -16.58 0.50 -15.89
CA GLU A 76 -17.01 0.45 -17.29
C GLU A 76 -16.08 -0.43 -18.15
N THR A 77 -14.76 -0.29 -17.98
CA THR A 77 -13.77 -0.95 -18.84
C THR A 77 -13.41 -2.36 -18.39
N HIS A 78 -13.33 -2.59 -17.08
CA HIS A 78 -12.81 -3.83 -16.50
C HIS A 78 -13.78 -4.55 -15.55
N GLY A 79 -15.01 -4.05 -15.42
CA GLY A 79 -15.98 -4.55 -14.43
C GLY A 79 -15.62 -4.21 -12.98
N GLY A 80 -14.64 -3.33 -12.77
CA GLY A 80 -14.16 -2.87 -11.46
C GLY A 80 -12.87 -3.53 -11.01
N ILE A 81 -12.21 -2.90 -10.03
CA ILE A 81 -11.05 -3.49 -9.34
C ILE A 81 -11.57 -4.52 -8.35
N ARG A 82 -11.15 -5.77 -8.51
CA ARG A 82 -11.52 -6.89 -7.63
C ARG A 82 -10.71 -6.90 -6.35
N GLU A 83 -9.41 -6.62 -6.47
CA GLU A 83 -8.47 -6.63 -5.36
C GLU A 83 -7.20 -5.83 -5.69
N VAL A 84 -6.50 -5.43 -4.63
CA VAL A 84 -5.17 -4.83 -4.72
C VAL A 84 -4.21 -5.67 -3.90
N ARG A 85 -3.13 -6.13 -4.53
CA ARG A 85 -2.10 -6.98 -3.91
C ARG A 85 -0.76 -6.27 -3.95
N VAL A 86 0.11 -6.58 -2.99
CA VAL A 86 1.54 -6.29 -3.14
C VAL A 86 2.09 -7.26 -4.19
N SER A 87 2.85 -6.75 -5.15
CA SER A 87 3.51 -7.60 -6.16
C SER A 87 4.54 -8.53 -5.53
N GLU A 88 4.88 -9.62 -6.22
CA GLU A 88 5.93 -10.55 -5.76
C GLU A 88 7.27 -9.86 -5.55
N ASN A 89 7.59 -8.90 -6.41
CA ASN A 89 8.62 -7.92 -6.13
C ASN A 89 7.99 -6.78 -5.33
N THR A 90 8.27 -6.71 -4.02
CA THR A 90 7.69 -5.70 -3.12
C THR A 90 8.03 -4.27 -3.56
N GLY A 91 9.23 -4.05 -4.11
CA GLY A 91 9.72 -2.72 -4.42
C GLY A 91 11.22 -2.55 -4.20
N TYR A 92 11.68 -1.30 -4.26
CA TYR A 92 13.06 -0.93 -3.97
C TYR A 92 13.15 0.45 -3.33
N ARG A 93 14.26 0.68 -2.62
CA ARG A 93 14.57 1.98 -2.02
C ARG A 93 15.54 2.79 -2.87
N ASP A 94 15.16 4.02 -3.21
CA ASP A 94 16.04 5.04 -3.78
C ASP A 94 16.52 5.96 -2.65
N THR A 95 17.76 5.76 -2.22
CA THR A 95 18.38 6.56 -1.16
C THR A 95 18.77 7.97 -1.62
N THR A 96 18.86 8.23 -2.94
CA THR A 96 19.18 9.55 -3.48
C THR A 96 17.96 10.46 -3.38
N GLN A 97 16.78 9.93 -3.69
CA GLN A 97 15.51 10.67 -3.60
C GLN A 97 14.83 10.53 -2.23
N ASN A 98 15.35 9.66 -1.36
CA ASN A 98 14.75 9.25 -0.10
C ASN A 98 13.32 8.73 -0.29
N LEU A 99 13.11 7.90 -1.31
CA LEU A 99 11.83 7.27 -1.62
C LEU A 99 11.96 5.75 -1.57
N THR A 100 10.84 5.11 -1.24
CA THR A 100 10.66 3.68 -1.43
C THR A 100 9.61 3.49 -2.51
N TYR A 101 9.99 2.95 -3.65
CA TYR A 101 9.05 2.61 -4.72
C TYR A 101 8.51 1.22 -4.44
N VAL A 102 7.19 1.10 -4.29
CA VAL A 102 6.53 -0.19 -4.07
C VAL A 102 5.67 -0.54 -5.27
N PHE A 103 5.55 -1.83 -5.55
CA PHE A 103 4.77 -2.33 -6.68
C PHE A 103 3.48 -2.97 -6.17
N LEU A 104 2.35 -2.50 -6.67
CA LEU A 104 1.04 -3.07 -6.40
C LEU A 104 0.45 -3.65 -7.66
N MET A 105 -0.19 -4.81 -7.54
CA MET A 105 -0.98 -5.40 -8.59
C MET A 105 -2.46 -5.06 -8.38
N LEU A 106 -3.05 -4.32 -9.30
CA LEU A 106 -4.49 -4.14 -9.42
C LEU A 106 -5.02 -5.34 -10.22
N CYS A 107 -5.87 -6.17 -9.60
CA CYS A 107 -6.51 -7.26 -10.31
C CYS A 107 -7.98 -6.91 -10.56
N PHE A 108 -8.40 -6.95 -11.81
CA PHE A 108 -9.74 -6.55 -12.21
C PHE A 108 -10.70 -7.75 -12.30
N ASN A 109 -12.00 -7.46 -12.50
CA ASN A 109 -13.04 -8.49 -12.61
C ASN A 109 -13.05 -9.21 -13.96
N ASP A 110 -12.53 -8.58 -15.02
CA ASP A 110 -12.34 -9.18 -16.34
C ASP A 110 -11.10 -10.12 -16.44
N SER A 111 -10.44 -10.38 -15.31
CA SER A 111 -9.20 -11.18 -15.17
C SER A 111 -7.92 -10.52 -15.66
N THR A 112 -7.98 -9.30 -16.19
CA THR A 112 -6.78 -8.52 -16.47
C THR A 112 -6.14 -8.00 -15.19
N GLN A 113 -4.85 -7.65 -15.28
CA GLN A 113 -4.07 -7.15 -14.15
C GLN A 113 -3.18 -6.01 -14.63
N GLU A 114 -2.99 -5.02 -13.77
CA GLU A 114 -2.08 -3.90 -13.99
C GLU A 114 -1.15 -3.73 -12.78
N GLU A 115 0.14 -3.64 -13.03
CA GLU A 115 1.12 -3.30 -11.99
C GLU A 115 1.35 -1.80 -11.96
N VAL A 116 1.13 -1.20 -10.78
CA VAL A 116 1.36 0.22 -10.53
C VAL A 116 2.55 0.41 -9.60
N THR A 117 3.38 1.40 -9.91
CA THR A 117 4.48 1.83 -9.04
C THR A 117 4.01 2.97 -8.16
N VAL A 118 4.09 2.80 -6.83
CA VAL A 118 3.69 3.81 -5.85
C VAL A 118 4.93 4.33 -5.12
N PRO A 119 5.35 5.58 -5.34
CA PRO A 119 6.44 6.17 -4.59
C PRO A 119 5.97 6.51 -3.17
N MET A 120 6.66 5.97 -2.17
CA MET A 120 6.35 6.13 -0.75
C MET A 120 7.45 6.94 -0.05
N LEU A 121 7.05 7.79 0.88
CA LEU A 121 7.91 8.57 1.76
C LEU A 121 7.56 8.26 3.21
N ASN A 122 8.57 7.99 4.04
CA ASN A 122 8.38 7.89 5.49
C ASN A 122 8.41 9.30 6.09
N VAL A 123 7.28 9.76 6.60
CA VAL A 123 7.11 11.05 7.26
C VAL A 123 6.91 10.79 8.75
N SER A 124 7.96 10.99 9.55
CA SER A 124 7.92 10.83 11.02
C SER A 124 7.40 9.45 11.48
N GLY A 125 7.78 8.38 10.79
CA GLY A 125 7.36 7.01 11.11
C GLY A 125 6.10 6.54 10.38
N GLU A 126 5.41 7.42 9.64
CA GLU A 126 4.24 7.07 8.83
C GLU A 126 4.62 7.00 7.34
N TRP A 127 4.29 5.90 6.67
CA TRP A 127 4.45 5.77 5.24
C TRP A 127 3.30 6.47 4.49
N LYS A 128 3.64 7.46 3.67
CA LYS A 128 2.70 8.25 2.86
C LYS A 128 3.05 8.13 1.38
N MET A 129 2.05 8.16 0.52
CA MET A 129 2.22 8.25 -0.94
C MET A 129 2.73 9.65 -1.31
N LYS A 130 3.76 9.73 -2.14
CA LYS A 130 4.30 11.01 -2.64
C LYS A 130 3.45 11.60 -3.76
#